data_AF-A0A838HW67-F1
#
_entry.id   AF-A0A838HW67-F1
#
_cell.length_a   1.000
_cell.length_b   1.000
_cell.length_c   1.000
_cell.angle_alpha   90.00
_cell.angle_beta   90.00
_cell.angle_gamma   90.00
#
_symmetry.space_group_name_H-M   'P 1'
#
loop_
_entity.id
_entity.type
_entity.pdbx_description
1 polymer ?
#
loop_
_entity_poly.entity_id
_entity_poly.type
_entity_poly.pdbx_seq_one_letter_code
_entity_poly.pdbx_strand_id
1 'polypeptide(L)'
;MHVLTRRRPRDEEGFSLVEMLVAMVILMVVMTALLGAMIASAQSIVDQRARTAATRVGNEHLERQRAKGFEGLTVTTAGPDVTTVPADGRSYQVSTTVTETAAATPGMVVPAGSPTVKNVTSTVTWSAGGQVRSLTFTTAVAQTSPQVVTGGGAGTPAKMILSITLTPNPSVVDILGGPLNDIGVTAVLSGFSASALVTLSWGNDGGVVKTQTLTSGDGGITWTGTIARTNVVRKILVGELSPGLTFTLRTGAGGPEQQYTLSLAAVAASPPVITSMTASPSTITLQRNFGSCSGGRYCNNVNVDFTATVSGVDPTRDSVRLNYTLATGAAQETALVFDAASGQWRLSLPSGSTELKCCGMQRFTFVVLRAGGGTTSGWVERNVAQV
;
A
#
# COMPACT_ATOMS: atom_id res chain seq x y z
N MET A 1 -26.18 -62.63 40.75
CA MET A 1 -26.10 -62.69 39.28
C MET A 1 -25.03 -61.69 38.84
N HIS A 2 -23.77 -62.14 38.77
CA HIS A 2 -22.60 -61.29 38.57
C HIS A 2 -22.06 -61.54 37.15
N VAL A 3 -22.30 -60.60 36.24
CA VAL A 3 -21.80 -60.68 34.85
C VAL A 3 -20.35 -60.22 34.87
N LEU A 4 -19.42 -61.19 34.74
CA LEU A 4 -18.00 -60.92 34.55
C LEU A 4 -17.77 -60.50 33.09
N THR A 5 -17.74 -59.20 32.84
CA THR A 5 -17.34 -58.62 31.55
C THR A 5 -15.85 -58.86 31.34
N ARG A 6 -15.56 -59.92 30.56
CA ARG A 6 -14.21 -60.30 30.11
C ARG A 6 -13.64 -59.16 29.27
N ARG A 7 -12.78 -58.33 29.84
CA ARG A 7 -11.98 -57.34 29.09
C ARG A 7 -11.13 -58.09 28.08
N ARG A 8 -11.38 -57.88 26.78
CA ARG A 8 -10.45 -58.30 25.73
C ARG A 8 -9.12 -57.58 25.98
N PRO A 9 -7.98 -58.28 26.06
CA PRO A 9 -6.69 -57.61 25.97
C PRO A 9 -6.69 -56.84 24.66
N ARG A 10 -6.48 -55.52 24.74
CA ARG A 10 -6.23 -54.72 23.54
C ARG A 10 -4.95 -55.28 22.94
N ASP A 11 -5.00 -55.69 21.67
CA ASP A 11 -3.80 -55.94 20.89
C ASP A 11 -2.98 -54.64 20.90
N GLU A 12 -2.00 -54.58 21.78
CA GLU A 12 -0.92 -53.61 21.72
C GLU A 12 0.00 -54.10 20.59
N GLU A 13 -0.44 -53.90 19.35
CA GLU A 13 0.43 -54.03 18.19
C GLU A 13 1.55 -53.00 18.37
N GLY A 14 2.71 -53.50 18.83
CA GLY A 14 3.89 -52.67 19.03
C GLY A 14 4.22 -51.92 17.74
N PHE A 15 4.46 -50.62 17.87
CA PHE A 15 4.90 -49.76 16.77
C PHE A 15 5.99 -50.46 15.97
N SER A 16 5.74 -50.69 14.68
CA SER A 16 6.73 -51.35 13.85
C SER A 16 7.97 -50.45 13.74
N LEU A 17 9.16 -51.05 13.66
CA LEU A 17 10.42 -50.32 13.43
C LEU A 17 10.32 -49.38 12.21
N VAL A 18 9.56 -49.81 11.20
CA VAL A 18 9.28 -49.05 9.98
C VAL A 18 8.49 -47.77 10.29
N GLU A 19 7.51 -47.82 11.19
CA GLU A 19 6.70 -46.66 11.58
C GLU A 19 7.54 -45.59 12.29
N MET A 20 8.46 -46.01 13.16
CA MET A 20 9.40 -45.10 13.82
C MET A 20 10.34 -44.42 12.82
N LEU A 21 10.81 -45.16 11.80
CA LEU A 21 11.65 -44.62 10.74
C LEU A 21 10.89 -43.57 9.90
N VAL A 22 9.65 -43.86 9.52
CA VAL A 22 8.80 -42.91 8.77
C VAL A 22 8.51 -41.65 9.60
N ALA A 23 8.21 -41.80 10.89
CA ALA A 23 7.99 -40.67 11.78
C ALA A 23 9.22 -39.76 11.88
N MET A 24 10.43 -40.32 11.96
CA MET A 24 11.67 -39.54 11.95
C MET A 24 11.87 -38.77 10.64
N VAL A 25 11.58 -39.38 9.49
CA VAL A 25 11.69 -38.70 8.18
C VAL A 25 10.69 -37.54 8.07
N ILE A 26 9.44 -37.76 8.47
CA ILE A 26 8.41 -36.70 8.48
C ILE A 26 8.84 -35.57 9.40
N LEU A 27 9.35 -35.89 10.59
CA LEU A 27 9.84 -34.90 11.55
C LEU A 27 10.99 -34.06 10.95
N MET A 28 11.94 -34.68 10.25
CA MET A 28 13.03 -33.96 9.57
C MET A 28 12.51 -32.99 8.50
N VAL A 29 11.52 -33.40 7.70
CA VAL A 29 10.90 -32.54 6.68
C VAL A 29 10.20 -31.34 7.33
N VAL A 30 9.43 -31.56 8.40
CA VAL A 30 8.73 -30.50 9.12
C VAL A 30 9.70 -29.51 9.75
N MET A 31 10.76 -29.99 10.41
CA MET A 31 11.78 -29.14 11.03
C MET A 31 12.51 -28.28 9.98
N THR A 32 12.78 -28.85 8.80
CA THR A 32 13.41 -28.10 7.69
C THR A 32 12.48 -27.00 7.17
N ALA A 33 11.19 -27.27 7.01
CA ALA A 33 10.21 -26.26 6.58
C ALA A 33 10.08 -25.12 7.61
N LEU A 34 10.07 -25.45 8.90
CA LEU A 34 9.99 -24.47 9.98
C LEU A 34 11.23 -23.55 10.01
N LEU A 35 12.42 -24.11 9.79
CA LEU A 35 13.65 -23.34 9.68
C LEU A 35 13.60 -22.34 8.51
N GLY A 36 13.06 -22.76 7.35
CA GLY A 36 12.85 -21.88 6.21
C GLY A 36 11.92 -20.70 6.54
N ALA A 37 10.81 -20.96 7.23
CA ALA A 37 9.88 -19.92 7.67
C ALA A 37 10.53 -18.93 8.65
N MET A 38 11.36 -19.43 9.58
CA MET A 38 12.08 -18.59 10.53
C MET A 38 13.10 -17.67 9.84
N ILE A 39 13.83 -18.17 8.84
CA ILE A 39 14.78 -17.37 8.05
C ILE A 39 14.04 -16.26 7.30
N ALA A 40 12.92 -16.59 6.65
CA ALA A 40 12.11 -15.61 5.92
C ALA A 40 11.57 -14.51 6.86
N SER A 41 11.10 -14.89 8.06
CA SER A 41 10.64 -13.95 9.08
C SER A 41 11.76 -13.03 9.56
N ALA A 42 12.95 -13.58 9.84
CA ALA A 42 14.12 -12.79 10.24
C ALA A 42 14.54 -11.78 9.15
N GLN A 43 14.54 -12.19 7.88
CA GLN A 43 14.83 -11.30 6.75
C GLN A 43 13.80 -10.17 6.65
N SER A 44 12.51 -10.46 6.88
CA SER A 44 11.45 -9.46 6.87
C SER A 44 11.65 -8.40 7.96
N ILE A 45 11.99 -8.81 9.19
CA ILE A 45 12.26 -7.87 10.30
C ILE A 45 13.47 -6.97 9.96
N VAL A 46 14.51 -7.54 9.36
CA VAL A 46 15.71 -6.79 8.96
C VAL A 46 15.38 -5.75 7.88
N ASP A 47 14.53 -6.10 6.89
CA ASP A 47 14.09 -5.17 5.84
C ASP A 47 13.23 -4.03 6.41
N GLN A 48 12.32 -4.34 7.33
CA GLN A 48 11.51 -3.33 8.02
C GLN A 48 12.38 -2.35 8.81
N ARG A 49 13.36 -2.83 9.58
CA ARG A 49 14.32 -1.97 10.29
C ARG A 49 15.11 -1.08 9.33
N ALA A 50 15.57 -1.64 8.22
CA ALA A 50 16.32 -0.88 7.21
C ALA A 50 15.47 0.25 6.59
N ARG A 51 14.18 -0.01 6.35
CA ARG A 51 13.23 0.99 5.85
C ARG A 51 12.96 2.10 6.87
N THR A 52 12.74 1.75 8.14
CA THR A 52 12.56 2.74 9.21
C THR A 52 13.79 3.66 9.34
N ALA A 53 14.99 3.08 9.29
CA ALA A 53 16.24 3.85 9.30
C ALA A 53 16.39 4.74 8.05
N ALA A 54 16.06 4.23 6.86
CA ALA A 54 16.04 5.03 5.63
C ALA A 54 15.10 6.24 5.73
N THR A 55 13.91 6.05 6.32
CA THR A 55 12.96 7.15 6.56
C THR A 55 13.52 8.19 7.52
N ARG A 56 14.16 7.76 8.61
CA ARG A 56 14.81 8.68 9.55
C ARG A 56 15.91 9.49 8.87
N VAL A 57 16.79 8.84 8.11
CA VAL A 57 17.86 9.47 7.33
C VAL A 57 17.29 10.47 6.31
N GLY A 58 16.25 10.08 5.57
CA GLY A 58 15.60 10.93 4.59
C GLY A 58 14.98 12.19 5.21
N ASN A 59 14.26 12.05 6.31
CA ASN A 59 13.65 13.17 7.03
C ASN A 59 14.72 14.11 7.62
N GLU A 60 15.73 13.57 8.28
CA GLU A 60 16.82 14.38 8.85
C GLU A 60 17.56 15.18 7.76
N HIS A 61 17.81 14.56 6.61
CA HIS A 61 18.42 15.24 5.48
C HIS A 61 17.51 16.33 4.90
N LEU A 62 16.22 16.05 4.75
CA LEU A 62 15.23 17.02 4.28
C LEU A 62 15.16 18.25 5.22
N GLU A 63 15.17 18.04 6.53
CA GLU A 63 15.18 19.12 7.52
C GLU A 63 16.49 19.93 7.47
N ARG A 64 17.64 19.27 7.26
CA ARG A 64 18.91 19.98 7.02
C ARG A 64 18.87 20.85 5.76
N GLN A 65 18.21 20.39 4.68
CA GLN A 65 18.03 21.22 3.48
C GLN A 65 17.08 22.39 3.75
N ARG A 66 15.98 22.18 4.48
CA ARG A 66 15.06 23.26 4.88
C ARG A 66 15.76 24.33 5.72
N ALA A 67 16.63 23.91 6.65
CA ALA A 67 17.37 24.80 7.54
C ALA A 67 18.34 25.74 6.81
N LYS A 68 18.77 25.41 5.57
CA LYS A 68 19.60 26.32 4.74
C LYS A 68 18.84 27.57 4.29
N GLY A 69 17.50 27.54 4.33
CA GLY A 69 16.66 28.60 3.77
C GLY A 69 16.73 28.66 2.24
N PHE A 70 15.99 29.61 1.65
CA PHE A 70 15.86 29.70 0.20
C PHE A 70 17.18 30.02 -0.52
N GLU A 71 17.94 30.99 0.01
CA GLU A 71 19.20 31.45 -0.60
C GLU A 71 20.33 30.43 -0.46
N GLY A 72 20.30 29.60 0.60
CA GLY A 72 21.28 28.53 0.82
C GLY A 72 21.07 27.28 -0.03
N LEU A 73 19.97 27.21 -0.78
CA LEU A 73 19.67 26.10 -1.68
C LEU A 73 20.11 26.43 -3.12
N THR A 74 21.11 25.71 -3.61
CA THR A 74 21.56 25.83 -5.01
C THR A 74 20.69 24.96 -5.91
N VAL A 75 20.16 25.53 -6.99
CA VAL A 75 19.42 24.77 -8.01
C VAL A 75 20.36 23.76 -8.66
N THR A 76 19.92 22.51 -8.72
CA THR A 76 20.70 21.40 -9.26
C THR A 76 20.72 21.47 -10.78
N THR A 77 21.88 21.77 -11.37
CA THR A 77 22.07 21.83 -12.83
C THR A 77 22.85 20.66 -13.41
N ALA A 78 23.62 19.92 -12.59
CA ALA A 78 24.56 18.89 -13.03
C ALA A 78 24.38 17.55 -12.30
N GLY A 79 23.18 16.96 -12.40
CA GLY A 79 22.84 15.70 -11.72
C GLY A 79 22.68 15.87 -10.19
N PRO A 80 22.09 14.88 -9.51
CA PRO A 80 21.78 15.01 -8.09
C PRO A 80 23.04 14.99 -7.22
N ASP A 81 23.02 15.76 -6.13
CA ASP A 81 24.04 15.71 -5.08
C ASP A 81 23.86 14.43 -4.25
N VAL A 82 24.87 13.55 -4.25
CA VAL A 82 24.81 12.25 -3.58
C VAL A 82 25.72 12.24 -2.36
N THR A 83 25.11 12.00 -1.20
CA THR A 83 25.82 11.87 0.08
C THR A 83 25.61 10.49 0.65
N THR A 84 26.62 9.91 1.30
CA THR A 84 26.48 8.62 2.00
C THR A 84 26.36 8.86 3.50
N VAL A 85 25.29 8.36 4.10
CA VAL A 85 24.97 8.50 5.53
C VAL A 85 24.98 7.13 6.20
N PRO A 86 25.88 6.89 7.18
CA PRO A 86 25.84 5.68 7.98
C PRO A 86 24.71 5.74 9.02
N ALA A 87 23.87 4.72 9.09
CA ALA A 87 22.85 4.56 10.13
C ALA A 87 22.63 3.07 10.43
N ASP A 88 22.52 2.72 11.72
CA ASP A 88 22.22 1.36 12.20
C ASP A 88 23.12 0.26 11.59
N GLY A 89 24.42 0.58 11.42
CA GLY A 89 25.42 -0.34 10.85
C GLY A 89 25.33 -0.53 9.33
N ARG A 90 24.56 0.31 8.62
CA ARG A 90 24.40 0.28 7.16
C ARG A 90 24.69 1.65 6.55
N SER A 91 25.04 1.65 5.27
CA SER A 91 25.23 2.88 4.47
C SER A 91 23.99 3.15 3.63
N TYR A 92 23.50 4.38 3.71
CA TYR A 92 22.40 4.90 2.90
C TYR A 92 22.95 5.96 1.96
N GLN A 93 22.63 5.91 0.68
CA GLN A 93 22.95 6.98 -0.26
C GLN A 93 21.75 7.92 -0.36
N VAL A 94 21.95 9.21 -0.14
CA VAL A 94 20.93 10.23 -0.23
C VAL A 94 21.24 11.13 -1.42
N SER A 95 20.42 11.02 -2.45
CA SER A 95 20.49 11.76 -3.71
C SER A 95 19.53 12.95 -3.65
N THR A 96 20.03 14.18 -3.85
CA THR A 96 19.25 15.42 -3.70
C THR A 96 19.19 16.18 -5.01
N THR A 97 17.98 16.53 -5.43
CA THR A 97 17.73 17.42 -6.57
C THR A 97 16.92 18.61 -6.09
N VAL A 98 17.41 19.82 -6.37
CA VAL A 98 16.70 21.07 -6.14
C VAL A 98 16.28 21.65 -7.48
N THR A 99 14.98 21.81 -7.68
CA THR A 99 14.43 22.51 -8.84
C THR A 99 13.78 23.81 -8.40
N GLU A 100 13.92 24.86 -9.20
CA GLU A 100 13.25 26.12 -8.94
C GLU A 100 12.05 26.26 -9.88
N THR A 101 10.91 26.59 -9.30
CA THR A 101 9.67 26.82 -10.02
C THR A 101 9.09 28.15 -9.57
N ALA A 102 8.59 28.94 -10.51
CA ALA A 102 7.76 30.08 -10.17
C ALA A 102 6.57 29.63 -9.30
N ALA A 103 6.22 30.40 -8.27
CA ALA A 103 5.06 30.14 -7.43
C ALA A 103 3.73 30.49 -8.14
N ALA A 104 3.55 29.97 -9.35
CA ALA A 104 2.38 30.25 -10.17
C ALA A 104 1.51 29.01 -10.32
N THR A 105 0.20 29.25 -10.30
CA THR A 105 -0.79 28.25 -10.69
C THR A 105 -0.53 27.84 -12.15
N PRO A 106 -0.55 26.52 -12.47
CA PRO A 106 -0.42 26.07 -13.85
C PRO A 106 -1.39 26.81 -14.78
N GLY A 107 -0.86 27.39 -15.87
CA GLY A 107 -1.64 28.14 -16.86
C GLY A 107 -1.68 29.67 -16.66
N MET A 108 -1.06 30.20 -15.60
CA MET A 108 -0.92 31.65 -15.43
C MET A 108 0.42 32.17 -15.94
N VAL A 109 0.39 33.31 -16.64
CA VAL A 109 1.59 34.10 -16.95
C VAL A 109 2.14 34.65 -15.64
N VAL A 110 3.37 34.29 -15.32
CA VAL A 110 4.06 34.71 -14.10
C VAL A 110 4.66 36.10 -14.33
N PRO A 111 4.23 37.15 -13.62
CA PRO A 111 4.90 38.45 -13.70
C PRO A 111 6.39 38.34 -13.36
N ALA A 112 7.24 39.09 -14.05
CA ALA A 112 8.65 39.20 -13.70
C ALA A 112 8.79 39.65 -12.23
N GLY A 113 9.61 38.95 -11.44
CA GLY A 113 9.77 39.20 -10.00
C GLY A 113 8.76 38.50 -9.09
N SER A 114 7.94 37.58 -9.62
CA SER A 114 7.08 36.73 -8.78
C SER A 114 7.92 35.85 -7.84
N PRO A 115 7.41 35.55 -6.62
CA PRO A 115 8.13 34.69 -5.70
C PRO A 115 8.40 33.33 -6.36
N THR A 116 9.62 32.83 -6.18
CA THR A 116 10.00 31.50 -6.62
C THR A 116 10.04 30.54 -5.44
N VAL A 117 9.82 29.27 -5.74
CA VAL A 117 9.86 28.17 -4.78
C VAL A 117 10.90 27.18 -5.26
N LYS A 118 11.79 26.76 -4.36
CA LYS A 118 12.73 25.68 -4.61
C LYS A 118 12.15 24.38 -4.07
N ASN A 119 11.86 23.43 -4.96
CA ASN A 119 11.45 22.08 -4.62
C ASN A 119 12.70 21.23 -4.40
N VAL A 120 12.88 20.74 -3.18
CA VAL A 120 13.96 19.85 -2.79
C VAL A 120 13.41 18.42 -2.77
N THR A 121 13.93 17.57 -3.65
CA THR A 121 13.62 16.15 -3.71
C THR A 121 14.83 15.34 -3.23
N SER A 122 14.66 14.53 -2.20
CA SER A 122 15.69 13.66 -1.63
C SER A 122 15.30 12.20 -1.80
N THR A 123 16.14 11.41 -2.46
CA THR A 123 15.95 9.97 -2.64
C THR A 123 17.00 9.20 -1.85
N VAL A 124 16.54 8.40 -0.89
CA VAL A 124 17.39 7.53 -0.07
C VAL A 124 17.43 6.14 -0.70
N THR A 125 18.60 5.64 -1.07
CA THR A 125 18.83 4.29 -1.59
C THR A 125 19.67 3.46 -0.62
N TRP A 126 19.37 2.17 -0.51
CA TRP A 126 20.15 1.22 0.29
C TRP A 126 20.05 -0.19 -0.29
N SER A 127 20.97 -1.08 0.11
CA SER A 127 20.91 -2.49 -0.24
C SER A 127 20.36 -3.33 0.93
N ALA A 128 19.45 -4.25 0.62
CA ALA A 128 18.92 -5.22 1.58
C ALA A 128 18.62 -6.54 0.85
N GLY A 129 19.19 -7.65 1.34
CA GLY A 129 18.97 -8.97 0.73
C GLY A 129 19.43 -9.07 -0.72
N GLY A 130 20.51 -8.37 -1.10
CA GLY A 130 21.01 -8.34 -2.49
C GLY A 130 20.16 -7.48 -3.45
N GLN A 131 19.11 -6.81 -2.97
CA GLN A 131 18.27 -5.92 -3.75
C GLN A 131 18.54 -4.46 -3.37
N VAL A 132 18.53 -3.56 -4.35
CA VAL A 132 18.57 -2.11 -4.12
C VAL A 132 17.14 -1.62 -3.88
N ARG A 133 16.95 -0.85 -2.81
CA ARG A 133 15.67 -0.26 -2.40
C ARG A 133 15.80 1.26 -2.38
N SER A 134 14.68 1.96 -2.52
CA SER A 134 14.65 3.43 -2.47
C SER A 134 13.39 4.00 -1.80
N LEU A 135 13.51 5.20 -1.23
CA LEU A 135 12.41 6.06 -0.76
C LEU A 135 12.68 7.50 -1.20
N THR A 136 11.64 8.20 -1.66
CA THR A 136 11.76 9.60 -2.11
C THR A 136 10.91 10.52 -1.24
N PHE A 137 11.49 11.65 -0.86
CA PHE A 137 10.89 12.71 -0.06
C PHE A 137 10.96 14.01 -0.84
N THR A 138 9.92 14.83 -0.81
CA THR A 138 9.90 16.13 -1.48
C THR A 138 9.41 17.20 -0.52
N THR A 139 10.06 18.36 -0.55
CA THR A 139 9.62 19.57 0.15
C THR A 139 9.79 20.79 -0.73
N ALA A 140 9.03 21.84 -0.45
CA ALA A 140 9.22 23.16 -1.02
C ALA A 140 9.85 24.10 0.02
N VAL A 141 10.72 25.00 -0.44
CA VAL A 141 11.22 26.14 0.34
C VAL A 141 10.92 27.38 -0.49
N ALA A 142 10.07 28.27 0.05
CA ALA A 142 9.72 29.53 -0.59
C ALA A 142 10.78 30.59 -0.30
N GLN A 143 11.00 31.50 -1.24
CA GLN A 143 11.76 32.71 -0.95
C GLN A 143 11.02 33.48 0.13
N THR A 144 11.70 33.74 1.25
CA THR A 144 11.21 34.71 2.24
C THR A 144 11.20 36.05 1.52
N SER A 145 10.03 36.46 1.02
CA SER A 145 9.89 37.74 0.34
C SER A 145 10.55 38.79 1.22
N PRO A 146 11.57 39.53 0.74
CA PRO A 146 12.04 40.70 1.46
C PRO A 146 10.80 41.52 1.73
N GLN A 147 10.47 41.72 3.01
CA GLN A 147 9.41 42.65 3.34
C GLN A 147 9.77 43.95 2.63
N VAL A 148 8.86 44.43 1.79
CA VAL A 148 8.91 45.78 1.26
C VAL A 148 8.75 46.72 2.45
N VAL A 149 9.88 47.01 3.08
CA VAL A 149 10.11 48.14 3.98
C VAL A 149 10.98 49.05 3.11
N THR A 150 10.45 49.99 2.35
CA THR A 150 9.98 51.27 2.87
C THR A 150 9.38 52.07 1.71
N GLY A 151 8.14 52.51 1.89
CA GLY A 151 7.52 53.57 1.11
C GLY A 151 6.59 54.36 2.02
N GLY A 152 7.16 55.09 2.99
CA GLY A 152 6.56 56.23 3.69
C GLY A 152 5.09 56.13 4.11
N GLY A 153 4.83 55.43 5.21
CA GLY A 153 3.55 55.43 5.91
C GLY A 153 3.56 54.28 6.90
N ALA A 154 3.00 54.44 8.10
CA ALA A 154 2.89 53.38 9.09
C ALA A 154 2.13 52.18 8.49
N GLY A 155 2.88 51.30 7.84
CA GLY A 155 2.39 50.36 6.86
C GLY A 155 2.01 49.06 7.55
N THR A 156 0.74 48.70 7.42
CA THR A 156 0.25 47.36 7.77
C THR A 156 1.14 46.31 7.10
N PRO A 157 1.71 45.35 7.85
CA PRO A 157 2.52 44.28 7.27
C PRO A 157 1.72 43.55 6.20
N ALA A 158 2.38 43.19 5.09
CA ALA A 158 1.76 42.44 4.02
C ALA A 158 1.21 41.12 4.56
N LYS A 159 -0.08 40.87 4.29
CA LYS A 159 -0.80 39.65 4.66
C LYS A 159 -0.37 38.51 3.75
N MET A 160 0.28 37.49 4.30
CA MET A 160 0.80 36.36 3.53
C MET A 160 0.53 35.02 4.22
N ILE A 161 0.25 34.00 3.42
CA ILE A 161 0.21 32.61 3.86
C ILE A 161 1.63 32.05 3.67
N LEU A 162 2.29 31.63 4.75
CA LEU A 162 3.66 31.13 4.72
C LEU A 162 3.72 29.62 4.44
N SER A 163 2.87 28.84 5.12
CA SER A 163 2.79 27.40 4.89
C SER A 163 1.42 26.85 5.30
N ILE A 164 1.05 25.71 4.71
CA ILE A 164 -0.05 24.88 5.19
C ILE A 164 0.45 23.44 5.25
N THR A 165 0.27 22.80 6.39
CA THR A 165 0.61 21.40 6.64
C THR A 165 -0.67 20.64 6.94
N LEU A 166 -0.80 19.45 6.35
CA LEU A 166 -1.90 18.53 6.59
C LEU A 166 -1.34 17.28 7.28
N THR A 167 -2.07 16.75 8.26
CA THR A 167 -1.64 15.60 9.06
C THR A 167 -2.81 14.61 9.22
N PRO A 168 -2.62 13.32 8.93
CA PRO A 168 -1.42 12.71 8.34
C PRO A 168 -1.21 13.09 6.85
N ASN A 169 0.05 13.25 6.42
CA ASN A 169 0.42 13.39 5.01
C ASN A 169 1.54 12.39 4.65
N PRO A 170 1.30 11.43 3.73
CA PRO A 170 0.04 11.26 3.01
C PRO A 170 -1.06 10.70 3.92
N SER A 171 -2.31 11.09 3.66
CA SER A 171 -3.45 10.51 4.38
C SER A 171 -3.73 9.11 3.85
N VAL A 172 -3.90 8.15 4.76
CA VAL A 172 -4.40 6.80 4.42
C VAL A 172 -5.91 6.90 4.21
N VAL A 173 -6.39 6.44 3.05
CA VAL A 173 -7.84 6.40 2.75
C VAL A 173 -8.42 4.99 2.99
N ASP A 174 -9.72 4.79 2.86
CA ASP A 174 -10.38 3.50 2.83
C ASP A 174 -10.57 3.00 1.39
N ILE A 175 -11.20 1.84 1.21
CA ILE A 175 -11.46 1.28 -0.13
C ILE A 175 -12.39 2.16 -0.99
N LEU A 176 -13.14 3.08 -0.37
CA LEU A 176 -14.02 4.04 -1.04
C LEU A 176 -13.31 5.38 -1.31
N GLY A 177 -12.07 5.55 -0.84
CA GLY A 177 -11.27 6.75 -1.01
C GLY A 177 -11.48 7.82 0.08
N GLY A 178 -12.23 7.52 1.14
CA GLY A 178 -12.41 8.41 2.30
C GLY A 178 -11.23 8.29 3.27
N PRO A 179 -10.78 9.37 3.94
CA PRO A 179 -9.69 9.28 4.90
C PRO A 179 -10.05 8.40 6.11
N LEU A 180 -9.10 7.56 6.59
CA LEU A 180 -9.33 6.71 7.76
C LEU A 180 -9.34 7.50 9.07
N ASN A 181 -8.56 8.59 9.11
CA ASN A 181 -8.39 9.46 10.27
C ASN A 181 -8.87 10.88 9.92
N ASP A 182 -9.20 11.65 10.96
CA ASP A 182 -9.42 13.08 10.80
C ASP A 182 -8.15 13.77 10.27
N ILE A 183 -8.32 14.84 9.50
CA ILE A 183 -7.22 15.58 8.89
C ILE A 183 -6.95 16.83 9.74
N GLY A 184 -5.83 16.84 10.45
CA GLY A 184 -5.29 18.02 11.11
C GLY A 184 -4.72 18.99 10.07
N VAL A 185 -5.06 20.26 10.19
CA VAL A 185 -4.62 21.34 9.30
C VAL A 185 -3.89 22.37 10.15
N THR A 186 -2.68 22.72 9.75
CA THR A 186 -1.90 23.79 10.38
C THR A 186 -1.47 24.77 9.30
N ALA A 187 -1.96 26.01 9.35
CA ALA A 187 -1.56 27.10 8.49
C ALA A 187 -0.69 28.09 9.28
N VAL A 188 0.46 28.48 8.72
CA VAL A 188 1.31 29.54 9.26
C VAL A 188 1.13 30.77 8.40
N LEU A 189 0.70 31.89 8.99
CA LEU A 189 0.45 33.14 8.29
C LEU A 189 1.27 34.29 8.89
N SER A 190 1.44 35.36 8.11
CA SER A 190 2.10 36.59 8.53
C SER A 190 1.24 37.81 8.17
N GLY A 191 1.28 38.85 8.99
CA GLY A 191 0.52 40.09 8.78
C GLY A 191 -0.97 40.04 9.16
N PHE A 192 -1.40 38.98 9.86
CA PHE A 192 -2.79 38.82 10.32
C PHE A 192 -2.89 39.00 11.84
N SER A 193 -4.01 39.56 12.31
CA SER A 193 -4.31 39.58 13.74
C SER A 193 -4.78 38.20 14.21
N ALA A 194 -4.61 37.90 15.50
CA ALA A 194 -5.18 36.70 16.12
C ALA A 194 -6.71 36.59 15.95
N SER A 195 -7.40 37.72 15.75
CA SER A 195 -8.83 37.82 15.48
C SER A 195 -9.22 37.61 14.02
N ALA A 196 -8.25 37.43 13.11
CA ALA A 196 -8.53 37.21 11.71
C ALA A 196 -9.23 35.85 11.49
N LEU A 197 -10.33 35.89 10.74
CA LEU A 197 -11.03 34.68 10.29
C LEU A 197 -10.27 34.05 9.14
N VAL A 198 -9.77 32.84 9.40
CA VAL A 198 -9.08 32.00 8.41
C VAL A 198 -9.99 30.82 8.11
N THR A 199 -10.48 30.74 6.89
CA THR A 199 -11.40 29.70 6.45
C THR A 199 -10.68 28.80 5.46
N LEU A 200 -10.69 27.50 5.77
CA LEU A 200 -10.32 26.43 4.87
C LEU A 200 -11.58 25.97 4.14
N SER A 201 -11.51 25.78 2.82
CA SER A 201 -12.56 25.12 2.06
C SER A 201 -12.01 23.95 1.26
N TRP A 202 -12.84 22.94 1.02
CA TRP A 202 -12.50 21.79 0.17
C TRP A 202 -13.72 21.35 -0.62
N GLY A 203 -13.48 20.84 -1.83
CA GLY A 203 -14.50 20.23 -2.66
C GLY A 203 -14.66 18.75 -2.32
N ASN A 204 -15.88 18.33 -2.03
CA ASN A 204 -16.27 16.92 -2.04
C ASN A 204 -16.83 16.54 -3.41
N ASP A 205 -16.93 15.23 -3.63
CA ASP A 205 -17.60 14.70 -4.81
C ASP A 205 -19.07 15.14 -4.84
N GLY A 206 -19.53 15.56 -6.03
CA GLY A 206 -20.82 16.21 -6.22
C GLY A 206 -20.78 17.74 -6.16
N GLY A 207 -19.59 18.35 -6.09
CA GLY A 207 -19.41 19.80 -6.16
C GLY A 207 -19.80 20.55 -4.89
N VAL A 208 -20.12 19.83 -3.81
CA VAL A 208 -20.40 20.44 -2.51
C VAL A 208 -19.10 20.91 -1.89
N VAL A 209 -18.95 22.22 -1.77
CA VAL A 209 -17.85 22.86 -1.06
C VAL A 209 -18.16 22.87 0.43
N LYS A 210 -17.30 22.24 1.25
CA LYS A 210 -17.35 22.37 2.69
C LYS A 210 -16.29 23.34 3.18
N THR A 211 -16.52 23.91 4.36
CA THR A 211 -15.63 24.88 4.98
C THR A 211 -15.35 24.53 6.44
N GLN A 212 -14.18 24.94 6.93
CA GLN A 212 -13.75 24.85 8.32
C GLN A 212 -13.02 26.14 8.67
N THR A 213 -13.47 26.82 9.72
CA THR A 213 -12.71 27.95 10.28
C THR A 213 -11.56 27.40 11.14
N LEU A 214 -10.36 27.91 10.92
CA LEU A 214 -9.18 27.58 11.69
C LEU A 214 -9.06 28.52 12.88
N THR A 215 -8.52 28.01 13.99
CA THR A 215 -8.36 28.73 15.26
C THR A 215 -6.91 29.17 15.42
N SER A 216 -6.68 30.45 15.76
CA SER A 216 -5.35 30.97 16.06
C SER A 216 -4.79 30.37 17.35
N GLY A 217 -3.61 29.75 17.31
CA GLY A 217 -2.90 29.24 18.48
C GLY A 217 -1.91 30.24 19.10
N ASP A 218 -1.15 30.97 18.27
CA ASP A 218 0.06 31.70 18.70
C ASP A 218 -0.02 33.21 18.38
N GLY A 219 -1.12 33.86 18.78
CA GLY A 219 -1.26 35.32 18.59
C GLY A 219 -1.38 35.77 17.13
N GLY A 220 -1.88 34.90 16.23
CA GLY A 220 -2.00 35.22 14.81
C GLY A 220 -0.75 34.88 13.98
N ILE A 221 -0.01 33.84 14.37
CA ILE A 221 1.04 33.26 13.51
C ILE A 221 0.62 31.87 13.02
N THR A 222 0.04 31.06 13.89
CA THR A 222 -0.38 29.68 13.57
C THR A 222 -1.89 29.55 13.70
N TRP A 223 -2.53 28.95 12.70
CA TRP A 223 -3.95 28.61 12.68
C TRP A 223 -4.11 27.11 12.51
N THR A 224 -4.86 26.50 13.42
CA THR A 224 -5.08 25.05 13.43
C THR A 224 -6.56 24.71 13.29
N GLY A 225 -6.83 23.56 12.69
CA GLY A 225 -8.18 23.02 12.59
C GLY A 225 -8.16 21.54 12.31
N THR A 226 -9.31 20.90 12.50
CA THR A 226 -9.48 19.47 12.22
C THR A 226 -10.65 19.31 11.28
N ILE A 227 -10.42 18.59 10.18
CA ILE A 227 -11.48 18.17 9.26
C ILE A 227 -11.87 16.76 9.68
N ALA A 228 -13.08 16.61 10.21
CA ALA A 228 -13.61 15.29 10.52
C ALA A 228 -13.62 14.41 9.25
N ARG A 229 -13.17 13.16 9.34
CA ARG A 229 -13.12 12.23 8.20
C ARG A 229 -14.48 12.07 7.50
N THR A 230 -15.57 12.17 8.25
CA THR A 230 -16.95 12.09 7.74
C THR A 230 -17.33 13.28 6.85
N ASN A 231 -16.57 14.37 6.91
CA ASN A 231 -16.78 15.56 6.08
C ASN A 231 -16.01 15.53 4.76
N VAL A 232 -15.14 14.54 4.56
CA VAL A 232 -14.40 14.33 3.32
C VAL A 232 -15.05 13.16 2.60
N VAL A 233 -15.80 13.47 1.55
CA VAL A 233 -16.52 12.47 0.77
C VAL A 233 -15.88 12.43 -0.62
N ARG A 234 -15.25 11.29 -0.94
CA ARG A 234 -14.87 10.95 -2.31
C ARG A 234 -15.58 9.70 -2.77
N LYS A 235 -15.87 9.70 -4.05
CA LYS A 235 -16.18 8.57 -4.90
C LYS A 235 -14.90 8.37 -5.72
N ILE A 236 -14.21 7.27 -5.49
CA ILE A 236 -13.20 6.83 -6.46
C ILE A 236 -13.97 6.60 -7.77
N LEU A 237 -13.80 7.50 -8.74
CA LEU A 237 -14.04 7.18 -10.13
C LEU A 237 -12.94 6.18 -10.52
N VAL A 238 -13.33 4.91 -10.55
CA VAL A 238 -12.45 3.78 -10.90
C VAL A 238 -11.75 4.10 -12.22
N GLY A 239 -10.43 4.27 -12.18
CA GLY A 239 -9.59 4.44 -13.38
C GLY A 239 -8.81 5.76 -13.47
N GLU A 240 -9.17 6.79 -12.71
CA GLU A 240 -8.38 8.03 -12.66
C GLU A 240 -7.73 8.17 -11.28
N LEU A 241 -6.41 8.41 -11.25
CA LEU A 241 -5.73 8.90 -10.05
C LEU A 241 -6.36 10.24 -9.69
N SER A 242 -7.38 10.18 -8.84
CA SER A 242 -8.21 11.31 -8.51
C SER A 242 -7.27 12.44 -8.04
N PRO A 243 -7.27 13.62 -8.69
CA PRO A 243 -6.38 14.73 -8.34
C PRO A 243 -6.58 14.99 -6.86
N GLY A 244 -5.54 15.09 -6.05
CA GLY A 244 -5.64 15.12 -4.57
C GLY A 244 -6.69 16.11 -4.03
N LEU A 245 -7.03 16.03 -2.74
CA LEU A 245 -8.00 16.97 -2.17
C LEU A 245 -7.46 18.39 -2.28
N THR A 246 -8.11 19.25 -3.06
CA THR A 246 -7.75 20.66 -3.16
C THR A 246 -8.40 21.43 -2.02
N PHE A 247 -7.56 22.07 -1.23
CA PHE A 247 -7.92 22.95 -0.15
C PHE A 247 -7.67 24.39 -0.58
N THR A 248 -8.64 25.27 -0.34
CA THR A 248 -8.45 26.70 -0.51
C THR A 248 -8.42 27.35 0.86
N LEU A 249 -7.37 28.11 1.15
CA LEU A 249 -7.32 28.94 2.34
C LEU A 249 -7.69 30.38 1.98
N ARG A 250 -8.63 30.97 2.72
CA ARG A 250 -9.06 32.36 2.55
C ARG A 250 -9.04 33.11 3.88
N THR A 251 -8.49 34.32 3.86
CA THR A 251 -8.37 35.17 5.06
C THR A 251 -9.28 36.39 4.96
N GLY A 252 -10.55 36.24 5.33
CA GLY A 252 -11.57 37.30 5.23
C GLY A 252 -12.02 37.67 3.81
N ALA A 253 -12.94 38.63 3.71
CA ALA A 253 -13.45 39.13 2.44
C ALA A 253 -12.35 39.91 1.69
N GLY A 254 -11.92 39.39 0.54
CA GLY A 254 -10.89 40.00 -0.31
C GLY A 254 -9.44 39.78 0.12
N GLY A 255 -9.17 38.90 1.10
CA GLY A 255 -7.81 38.51 1.45
C GLY A 255 -7.17 37.55 0.43
N PRO A 256 -5.85 37.28 0.54
CA PRO A 256 -5.16 36.33 -0.32
C PRO A 256 -5.83 34.95 -0.28
N GLU A 257 -5.85 34.31 -1.44
CA GLU A 257 -6.38 32.96 -1.64
C GLU A 257 -5.23 32.06 -2.11
N GLN A 258 -5.05 30.91 -1.47
CA GLN A 258 -4.04 29.94 -1.89
C GLN A 258 -4.62 28.53 -1.90
N GLN A 259 -4.35 27.82 -2.99
CA GLN A 259 -4.77 26.44 -3.20
C GLN A 259 -3.66 25.46 -2.84
N TYR A 260 -4.03 24.37 -2.17
CA TYR A 260 -3.14 23.31 -1.75
C TYR A 260 -3.76 21.96 -2.07
N THR A 261 -2.99 21.06 -2.66
CA THR A 261 -3.47 19.71 -2.99
C THR A 261 -2.87 18.70 -2.03
N LEU A 262 -3.71 18.03 -1.23
CA LEU A 262 -3.26 16.89 -0.43
C LEU A 262 -3.09 15.68 -1.32
N SER A 263 -1.85 15.22 -1.46
CA SER A 263 -1.56 13.92 -2.04
C SER A 263 -2.13 12.84 -1.14
N LEU A 264 -3.14 12.13 -1.64
CA LEU A 264 -3.67 10.94 -0.99
C LEU A 264 -2.70 9.80 -1.30
N ALA A 265 -2.14 9.15 -0.27
CA ALA A 265 -1.53 7.86 -0.51
C ALA A 265 -2.68 6.90 -0.77
N ALA A 266 -2.59 6.19 -1.90
CA ALA A 266 -3.41 5.02 -2.09
C ALA A 266 -3.27 4.15 -0.83
N VAL A 267 -4.41 3.71 -0.30
CA VAL A 267 -4.42 2.79 0.82
C VAL A 267 -3.48 1.65 0.46
N ALA A 268 -2.51 1.38 1.32
CA ALA A 268 -2.17 0.00 1.56
C ALA A 268 -3.41 -0.61 2.19
N ALA A 269 -4.45 -0.91 1.38
CA ALA A 269 -5.65 -1.59 1.85
C ALA A 269 -5.15 -2.74 2.70
N SER A 270 -5.79 -3.02 3.85
CA SER A 270 -5.41 -4.16 4.68
C SER A 270 -5.01 -5.33 3.77
N PRO A 271 -3.85 -5.97 4.02
CA PRO A 271 -3.31 -6.97 3.09
C PRO A 271 -4.44 -7.92 2.69
N PRO A 272 -4.59 -8.22 1.39
CA PRO A 272 -5.79 -8.89 0.92
C PRO A 272 -5.98 -10.19 1.70
N VAL A 273 -7.15 -10.38 2.33
CA VAL A 273 -7.38 -11.57 3.16
C VAL A 273 -8.31 -12.50 2.41
N ILE A 274 -7.83 -13.72 2.14
CA ILE A 274 -8.68 -14.79 1.63
C ILE A 274 -9.51 -15.32 2.80
N THR A 275 -10.83 -15.11 2.77
CA THR A 275 -11.73 -15.48 3.86
C THR A 275 -12.30 -16.89 3.70
N SER A 276 -12.45 -17.36 2.46
CA SER A 276 -12.82 -18.75 2.17
C SER A 276 -12.31 -19.18 0.81
N MET A 277 -12.01 -20.47 0.68
CA MET A 277 -11.65 -21.12 -0.57
C MET A 277 -12.33 -22.48 -0.63
N THR A 278 -12.90 -22.84 -1.77
CA THR A 278 -13.45 -24.16 -1.99
C THR A 278 -13.09 -24.68 -3.37
N ALA A 279 -13.01 -26.01 -3.48
CA ALA A 279 -12.99 -26.74 -4.72
C ALA A 279 -14.11 -27.79 -4.67
N SER A 280 -14.94 -27.81 -5.72
CA SER A 280 -16.06 -28.73 -5.89
C SER A 280 -15.87 -29.52 -7.19
N PRO A 281 -16.06 -30.86 -7.20
CA PRO A 281 -16.42 -31.72 -6.07
C PRO A 281 -15.29 -31.89 -5.03
N SER A 282 -15.64 -32.44 -3.85
CA SER A 282 -14.68 -32.72 -2.77
C SER A 282 -13.66 -33.82 -3.11
N THR A 283 -14.00 -34.70 -4.04
CA THR A 283 -13.10 -35.68 -4.65
C THR A 283 -13.13 -35.48 -6.15
N ILE A 284 -11.95 -35.25 -6.75
CA ILE A 284 -11.82 -35.08 -8.19
C ILE A 284 -11.49 -36.44 -8.77
N THR A 285 -12.42 -36.99 -9.53
CA THR A 285 -12.24 -38.27 -10.22
C THR A 285 -11.62 -38.05 -11.59
N LEU A 286 -10.53 -38.77 -11.85
CA LEU A 286 -9.88 -38.79 -13.15
C LEU A 286 -10.16 -40.11 -13.87
N GLN A 287 -10.43 -40.03 -15.16
CA GLN A 287 -10.58 -41.19 -16.03
C GLN A 287 -9.49 -41.18 -17.10
N ARG A 288 -9.03 -42.38 -17.47
CA ARG A 288 -8.12 -42.60 -18.58
C ARG A 288 -8.95 -42.89 -19.84
N ASN A 289 -8.57 -42.31 -20.99
CA ASN A 289 -9.16 -42.57 -22.32
C ASN A 289 -10.62 -42.12 -22.55
N PHE A 290 -10.99 -40.91 -22.14
CA PHE A 290 -12.16 -40.25 -22.73
C PHE A 290 -11.76 -39.55 -24.03
N GLY A 291 -12.56 -39.65 -25.10
CA GLY A 291 -12.20 -39.37 -26.50
C GLY A 291 -11.60 -37.99 -26.85
N SER A 292 -11.52 -37.04 -25.91
CA SER A 292 -10.82 -35.75 -26.07
C SER A 292 -9.41 -35.73 -25.45
N CYS A 293 -9.04 -36.74 -24.66
CA CYS A 293 -7.77 -36.81 -23.96
C CYS A 293 -6.75 -37.61 -24.79
N SER A 294 -5.98 -36.90 -25.61
CA SER A 294 -4.94 -37.52 -26.43
C SER A 294 -3.74 -37.96 -25.57
N GLY A 295 -3.12 -39.09 -25.94
CA GLY A 295 -1.82 -39.50 -25.38
C GLY A 295 -1.83 -40.26 -24.04
N GLY A 296 -2.93 -40.94 -23.67
CA GLY A 296 -2.97 -41.83 -22.49
C GLY A 296 -2.94 -41.09 -21.14
N ARG A 297 -3.26 -39.80 -21.15
CA ARG A 297 -3.30 -38.91 -19.99
C ARG A 297 -4.62 -39.03 -19.21
N TYR A 298 -4.59 -38.64 -17.95
CA TYR A 298 -5.74 -38.61 -17.06
C TYR A 298 -6.45 -37.27 -17.16
N CYS A 299 -7.77 -37.29 -17.35
CA CYS A 299 -8.59 -36.09 -17.39
C CYS A 299 -9.69 -36.14 -16.34
N ASN A 300 -10.09 -34.97 -15.86
CA ASN A 300 -11.27 -34.83 -15.01
C ASN A 300 -12.53 -35.27 -15.77
N ASN A 301 -13.32 -36.15 -15.15
CA ASN A 301 -14.59 -36.64 -15.73
C ASN A 301 -15.78 -35.71 -15.43
N VAL A 302 -15.59 -34.72 -14.57
CA VAL A 302 -16.57 -33.72 -14.16
C VAL A 302 -15.92 -32.33 -14.16
N ASN A 303 -16.76 -31.29 -14.26
CA ASN A 303 -16.28 -29.93 -14.06
C ASN A 303 -15.73 -29.80 -12.63
N VAL A 304 -14.59 -29.12 -12.50
CA VAL A 304 -14.00 -28.80 -11.20
C VAL A 304 -14.11 -27.30 -11.00
N ASP A 305 -14.94 -26.89 -10.06
CA ASP A 305 -15.21 -25.49 -9.76
C ASP A 305 -14.41 -25.05 -8.54
N PHE A 306 -13.58 -24.03 -8.73
CA PHE A 306 -12.83 -23.36 -7.68
C PHE A 306 -13.50 -22.05 -7.36
N THR A 307 -13.75 -21.78 -6.08
CA THR A 307 -14.26 -20.49 -5.62
C THR A 307 -13.42 -19.93 -4.50
N ALA A 308 -13.22 -18.61 -4.49
CA ALA A 308 -12.55 -17.89 -3.42
C ALA A 308 -13.31 -16.60 -3.07
N THR A 309 -13.44 -16.34 -1.77
CA THR A 309 -13.89 -15.05 -1.25
C THR A 309 -12.68 -14.33 -0.69
N VAL A 310 -12.44 -13.12 -1.19
CA VAL A 310 -11.27 -12.32 -0.84
C VAL A 310 -11.75 -10.94 -0.42
N SER A 311 -11.29 -10.48 0.74
CA SER A 311 -11.58 -9.16 1.27
C SER A 311 -10.41 -8.21 1.05
N GLY A 312 -10.71 -6.91 0.95
CA GLY A 312 -9.69 -5.88 0.71
C GLY A 312 -9.10 -5.91 -0.71
N VAL A 313 -9.81 -6.48 -1.69
CA VAL A 313 -9.40 -6.45 -3.10
C VAL A 313 -10.39 -5.65 -3.94
N ASP A 314 -9.87 -5.00 -4.97
CA ASP A 314 -10.67 -4.37 -6.03
C ASP A 314 -10.71 -5.32 -7.24
N PRO A 315 -11.87 -5.90 -7.61
CA PRO A 315 -11.95 -6.87 -8.70
C PRO A 315 -11.65 -6.30 -10.09
N THR A 316 -11.59 -4.97 -10.24
CA THR A 316 -11.23 -4.32 -11.51
C THR A 316 -9.72 -4.15 -11.68
N ARG A 317 -8.95 -4.26 -10.59
CA ARG A 317 -7.49 -4.00 -10.57
C ARG A 317 -6.69 -5.19 -10.07
N ASP A 318 -7.23 -5.90 -9.11
CA ASP A 318 -6.59 -7.04 -8.47
C ASP A 318 -6.95 -8.32 -9.21
N SER A 319 -6.12 -9.35 -9.06
CA SER A 319 -6.40 -10.66 -9.64
C SER A 319 -6.22 -11.74 -8.59
N VAL A 320 -7.11 -12.73 -8.64
CA VAL A 320 -6.96 -13.98 -7.90
C VAL A 320 -6.58 -15.05 -8.89
N ARG A 321 -5.54 -15.81 -8.58
CA ARG A 321 -5.00 -16.86 -9.44
C ARG A 321 -4.94 -18.18 -8.72
N LEU A 322 -5.19 -19.26 -9.43
CA LEU A 322 -5.08 -20.63 -8.95
C LEU A 322 -3.77 -21.23 -9.47
N ASN A 323 -2.92 -21.68 -8.55
CA ASN A 323 -1.74 -22.46 -8.83
C ASN A 323 -2.00 -23.94 -8.53
N TYR A 324 -1.73 -24.80 -9.50
CA TYR A 324 -1.90 -26.25 -9.40
C TYR A 324 -0.82 -26.98 -10.21
N THR A 325 -0.78 -28.31 -10.12
CA THR A 325 0.23 -29.15 -10.77
C THR A 325 -0.43 -30.06 -11.79
N LEU A 326 0.12 -30.08 -13.00
CA LEU A 326 -0.34 -30.96 -14.07
C LEU A 326 0.21 -32.39 -13.91
N ALA A 327 -0.33 -33.34 -14.65
CA ALA A 327 0.13 -34.74 -14.68
C ALA A 327 1.59 -34.87 -15.10
N THR A 328 2.09 -33.92 -15.90
CA THR A 328 3.50 -33.81 -16.29
C THR A 328 4.43 -33.37 -15.13
N GLY A 329 3.87 -32.96 -13.99
CA GLY A 329 4.59 -32.33 -12.89
C GLY A 329 4.82 -30.82 -13.07
N ALA A 330 4.45 -30.25 -14.22
CA ALA A 330 4.54 -28.82 -14.46
C ALA A 330 3.57 -28.04 -13.57
N ALA A 331 4.00 -26.88 -13.06
CA ALA A 331 3.11 -25.94 -12.39
C ALA A 331 2.28 -25.19 -13.43
N GLN A 332 0.99 -25.01 -13.15
CA GLN A 332 0.05 -24.26 -13.95
C GLN A 332 -0.57 -23.17 -13.10
N GLU A 333 -0.72 -21.98 -13.69
CA GLU A 333 -1.35 -20.81 -13.07
C GLU A 333 -2.54 -20.40 -13.93
N THR A 334 -3.69 -20.13 -13.31
CA THR A 334 -4.90 -19.73 -14.05
C THR A 334 -5.66 -18.65 -13.27
N ALA A 335 -6.02 -17.57 -13.94
CA ALA A 335 -6.79 -16.49 -13.32
C ALA A 335 -8.24 -16.94 -13.04
N LEU A 336 -8.75 -16.59 -11.87
CA LEU A 336 -10.17 -16.68 -11.56
C LEU A 336 -10.88 -15.45 -12.11
N VAL A 337 -12.15 -15.62 -12.47
CA VAL A 337 -13.05 -14.56 -12.90
C VAL A 337 -13.89 -14.10 -11.72
N PHE A 338 -13.96 -12.79 -11.47
CA PHE A 338 -14.83 -12.24 -10.43
C PHE A 338 -16.30 -12.30 -10.86
N ASP A 339 -17.13 -12.97 -10.06
CA ASP A 339 -18.58 -13.01 -10.20
C ASP A 339 -19.20 -11.96 -9.29
N ALA A 340 -19.64 -10.85 -9.88
CA ALA A 340 -20.23 -9.73 -9.16
C ALA A 340 -21.54 -10.07 -8.44
N ALA A 341 -22.28 -11.11 -8.88
CA ALA A 341 -23.53 -11.51 -8.24
C ALA A 341 -23.29 -12.20 -6.89
N SER A 342 -22.22 -13.00 -6.80
CA SER A 342 -21.86 -13.73 -5.58
C SER A 342 -20.77 -13.04 -4.76
N GLY A 343 -20.07 -12.06 -5.31
CA GLY A 343 -18.89 -11.45 -4.69
C GLY A 343 -17.72 -12.43 -4.57
N GLN A 344 -17.67 -13.46 -5.42
CA GLN A 344 -16.67 -14.52 -5.38
C GLN A 344 -15.82 -14.53 -6.64
N TRP A 345 -14.57 -14.95 -6.50
CA TRP A 345 -13.72 -15.31 -7.62
C TRP A 345 -13.96 -16.77 -7.98
N ARG A 346 -14.15 -17.07 -9.27
CA ARG A 346 -14.50 -18.41 -9.76
C ARG A 346 -13.62 -18.86 -10.91
N LEU A 347 -13.27 -20.14 -10.92
CA LEU A 347 -12.66 -20.81 -12.06
C LEU A 347 -13.33 -22.17 -12.21
N SER A 348 -13.88 -22.46 -13.39
CA SER A 348 -14.39 -23.79 -13.73
C SER A 348 -13.41 -24.44 -14.69
N LEU A 349 -12.86 -25.59 -14.30
CA LEU A 349 -12.12 -26.45 -15.20
C LEU A 349 -13.12 -27.43 -15.84
N PRO A 350 -13.46 -27.27 -17.14
CA PRO A 350 -14.44 -28.15 -17.76
C PRO A 350 -13.98 -29.60 -17.78
N SER A 351 -14.92 -30.54 -17.75
CA SER A 351 -14.61 -31.97 -17.92
C SER A 351 -13.77 -32.20 -19.19
N GLY A 352 -12.74 -33.01 -19.10
CA GLY A 352 -11.88 -33.35 -20.23
C GLY A 352 -10.82 -32.30 -20.59
N SER A 353 -10.68 -31.22 -19.82
CA SER A 353 -9.83 -30.08 -20.19
C SER A 353 -8.45 -30.06 -19.55
N THR A 354 -8.27 -30.76 -18.42
CA THR A 354 -7.07 -30.58 -17.59
C THR A 354 -6.49 -31.91 -17.14
N GLU A 355 -5.18 -32.05 -17.40
CA GLU A 355 -4.36 -33.14 -16.90
C GLU A 355 -3.96 -32.84 -15.46
N LEU A 356 -4.89 -32.95 -14.52
CA LEU A 356 -4.52 -32.84 -13.12
C LEU A 356 -3.59 -33.99 -12.75
N LYS A 357 -2.63 -33.71 -11.86
CA LYS A 357 -1.73 -34.74 -11.35
C LYS A 357 -2.55 -35.84 -10.70
N CYS A 358 -2.56 -37.02 -11.32
CA CYS A 358 -3.31 -38.13 -10.75
C CYS A 358 -2.74 -38.53 -9.41
N CYS A 359 -3.69 -38.97 -8.59
CA CYS A 359 -3.52 -39.98 -7.57
C CYS A 359 -2.92 -39.38 -6.30
N GLY A 360 -3.81 -39.21 -5.31
CA GLY A 360 -3.47 -38.73 -3.98
C GLY A 360 -3.92 -37.29 -3.74
N MET A 361 -3.40 -36.71 -2.67
CA MET A 361 -3.77 -35.38 -2.23
C MET A 361 -3.06 -34.32 -3.07
N GLN A 362 -3.83 -33.50 -3.77
CA GLN A 362 -3.32 -32.38 -4.54
C GLN A 362 -3.65 -31.06 -3.84
N ARG A 363 -2.65 -30.19 -3.75
CA ARG A 363 -2.80 -28.83 -3.22
C ARG A 363 -3.07 -27.84 -4.34
N PHE A 364 -4.12 -27.04 -4.16
CA PHE A 364 -4.52 -25.94 -5.03
C PHE A 364 -4.30 -24.65 -4.27
N THR A 365 -3.42 -23.77 -4.77
CA THR A 365 -3.02 -22.55 -4.06
C THR A 365 -3.65 -21.33 -4.73
N PHE A 366 -4.47 -20.60 -3.99
CA PHE A 366 -5.03 -19.34 -4.42
C PHE A 366 -4.03 -18.23 -4.06
N VAL A 367 -3.67 -17.42 -5.04
CA VAL A 367 -2.76 -16.28 -4.89
C VAL A 367 -3.51 -15.02 -5.27
N VAL A 368 -3.55 -14.06 -4.36
CA VAL A 368 -4.13 -12.74 -4.59
C VAL A 368 -3.00 -11.78 -4.93
N LEU A 369 -3.07 -11.19 -6.12
CA LEU A 369 -2.13 -10.20 -6.62
C LEU A 369 -2.83 -8.84 -6.67
N ARG A 370 -2.31 -7.87 -5.93
CA ARG A 370 -2.82 -6.50 -5.94
C ARG A 370 -2.07 -5.62 -6.94
N ALA A 371 -2.78 -4.80 -7.70
CA ALA A 371 -2.17 -3.90 -8.70
C ALA A 371 -1.18 -2.89 -8.12
N GLY A 372 -1.31 -2.53 -6.84
CA GLY A 372 -0.41 -1.63 -6.10
C GLY A 372 0.71 -2.34 -5.33
N GLY A 373 0.89 -3.65 -5.53
CA GLY A 373 1.79 -4.48 -4.74
C GLY A 373 1.14 -5.05 -3.48
N GLY A 374 1.75 -6.12 -2.97
CA GLY A 374 1.20 -6.95 -1.89
C GLY A 374 0.61 -8.24 -2.44
N THR A 375 0.95 -9.34 -1.76
CA THR A 375 0.54 -10.69 -2.15
C THR A 375 0.01 -11.40 -0.90
N THR A 376 -1.08 -12.13 -1.04
CA THR A 376 -1.51 -13.08 -0.01
C THR A 376 -1.92 -14.37 -0.69
N SER A 377 -1.63 -15.49 -0.04
CA SER A 377 -1.95 -16.80 -0.56
C SER A 377 -2.65 -17.64 0.49
N GLY A 378 -3.45 -18.58 0.01
CA GLY A 378 -4.14 -19.60 0.78
C GLY A 378 -4.25 -20.86 -0.08
N TRP A 379 -4.55 -22.00 0.52
CA TRP A 379 -4.62 -23.24 -0.24
C TRP A 379 -5.78 -24.13 0.21
N VAL A 380 -6.17 -25.02 -0.69
CA VAL A 380 -7.14 -26.09 -0.47
C VAL A 380 -6.54 -27.40 -0.96
N GLU A 381 -6.68 -28.46 -0.17
CA GLU A 381 -6.30 -29.82 -0.56
C GLU A 381 -7.53 -30.63 -1.00
N ARG A 382 -7.38 -31.39 -2.08
CA ARG A 382 -8.41 -32.31 -2.58
C ARG A 382 -7.78 -33.65 -2.94
N ASN A 383 -8.53 -34.71 -2.68
CA ASN A 383 -8.15 -36.03 -3.15
C ASN A 383 -8.46 -36.13 -4.65
N VAL A 384 -7.44 -36.46 -5.44
CA VAL A 384 -7.54 -36.71 -6.86
C VAL A 384 -7.43 -38.22 -7.06
N ALA A 385 -8.56 -38.87 -7.31
CA ALA A 385 -8.66 -40.32 -7.39
C ALA A 385 -8.77 -40.75 -8.85
N GLN A 386 -8.11 -41.85 -9.19
CA GLN A 386 -8.36 -42.55 -10.44
C GLN A 386 -9.62 -43.41 -10.27
N VAL A 387 -10.55 -43.32 -11.24
CA VAL A 387 -11.71 -44.23 -11.35
C VAL A 387 -11.32 -45.48 -12.10
#